data_AF-A0A0W0D3J5-F1
#
_entry.id   AF-A0A0W0D3J5-F1
#
_cell.length_a   1.000
_cell.length_b   1.000
_cell.length_c   1.000
_cell.angle_alpha   90.00
_cell.angle_beta   90.00
_cell.angle_gamma   90.00
#
_symmetry.space_group_name_H-M   'P 1'
#
loop_
_entity.id
_entity.type
_entity.pdbx_description
1 polymer ?
#
loop_
_entity_poly.entity_id
_entity_poly.type
_entity_poly.pdbx_seq_one_letter_code
_entity_poly.pdbx_strand_id
1 'polypeptide(L)'
;MSGARDIELGANTNELVTELLWDIIYLTEHQFLLPYYHGEHKKFQKKLVKRVGNHLNSLVNNSASKPTGSMTVNVRHVWRNVGDRYTLLYLPLYFKELIWCKATGSIFHVIIPHTKDHVIHEHKEWLLAILEMAGYWNLSHVRLYLPRDDLTNIQTLLKNLHWIGANLLPNENRNECNENDDITLSDETYIILECEC
;
A
#
# COMPACT_ATOMS: atom_id res chain seq x y z
N MET A 1 -24.68 -16.51 21.79
CA MET A 1 -23.77 -17.28 20.92
C MET A 1 -24.53 -17.66 19.67
N SER A 2 -24.37 -16.90 18.59
CA SER A 2 -24.92 -17.23 17.27
C SER A 2 -23.74 -17.30 16.32
N GLY A 3 -23.46 -18.51 15.83
CA GLY A 3 -22.38 -18.75 14.89
C GLY A 3 -22.58 -17.91 13.63
N ALA A 4 -21.53 -17.23 13.21
CA ALA A 4 -21.42 -16.78 11.83
C ALA A 4 -21.60 -18.02 10.96
N ARG A 5 -22.69 -18.08 10.20
CA ARG A 5 -22.85 -19.09 9.17
C ARG A 5 -21.80 -18.78 8.12
N ASP A 6 -20.87 -19.70 7.90
CA ASP A 6 -20.05 -19.69 6.70
C ASP A 6 -21.02 -19.71 5.52
N ILE A 7 -21.09 -18.58 4.82
CA ILE A 7 -21.89 -18.47 3.60
C ILE A 7 -21.10 -19.25 2.56
N GLU A 8 -21.57 -20.45 2.19
CA GLU A 8 -21.07 -21.16 1.02
C GLU A 8 -21.39 -20.31 -0.22
N LEU A 9 -20.42 -19.50 -0.62
CA LEU A 9 -20.46 -18.74 -1.86
C LEU A 9 -20.43 -19.75 -3.02
N GLY A 10 -21.42 -19.66 -3.91
CA GLY A 10 -21.47 -20.53 -5.10
C GLY A 10 -20.20 -20.39 -5.95
N ALA A 11 -19.87 -21.39 -6.77
CA ALA A 11 -18.65 -21.41 -7.58
C ALA A 11 -18.39 -20.12 -8.36
N ASN A 12 -19.43 -19.55 -8.99
CA ASN A 12 -19.35 -18.28 -9.72
C ASN A 12 -19.03 -17.08 -8.82
N THR A 13 -19.47 -17.09 -7.56
CA THR A 13 -19.20 -16.02 -6.60
C THR A 13 -17.75 -16.08 -6.11
N ASN A 14 -17.17 -17.27 -5.96
CA ASN A 14 -15.75 -17.43 -5.62
C ASN A 14 -14.83 -16.91 -6.74
N GLU A 15 -15.19 -17.15 -7.99
CA GLU A 15 -14.47 -16.62 -9.15
C GLU A 15 -14.49 -15.08 -9.16
N LEU A 16 -15.67 -14.47 -9.03
CA LEU A 16 -15.82 -13.02 -8.97
C LEU A 16 -15.07 -12.36 -7.81
N VAL A 17 -15.10 -12.98 -6.62
CA VAL A 17 -14.33 -12.51 -5.46
C VAL A 17 -12.82 -12.61 -5.74
N THR A 18 -12.38 -13.69 -6.36
CA THR A 18 -10.97 -13.89 -6.72
C THR A 18 -10.51 -12.84 -7.75
N GLU A 19 -11.32 -12.55 -8.76
CA GLU A 19 -11.07 -11.49 -9.74
C GLU A 19 -10.94 -10.13 -9.06
N LEU A 20 -11.91 -9.76 -8.21
CA LEU A 20 -11.88 -8.51 -7.46
C LEU A 20 -10.62 -8.37 -6.59
N LEU A 21 -10.20 -9.43 -5.92
CA LEU A 21 -8.97 -9.42 -5.12
C LEU A 21 -7.73 -9.17 -5.99
N TRP A 22 -7.64 -9.81 -7.15
CA TRP A 22 -6.57 -9.57 -8.10
C TRP A 22 -6.60 -8.15 -8.67
N ASP A 23 -7.77 -7.59 -8.91
CA ASP A 23 -7.93 -6.21 -9.35
C ASP A 23 -7.42 -5.23 -8.28
N ILE A 24 -7.74 -5.46 -7.00
CA ILE A 24 -7.24 -4.62 -5.90
C ILE A 24 -5.71 -4.68 -5.84
N ILE A 25 -5.11 -5.88 -5.91
CA ILE A 25 -3.64 -6.04 -5.90
C ILE A 25 -3.04 -5.31 -7.10
N TYR A 26 -3.58 -5.55 -8.30
CA TYR A 26 -3.10 -4.94 -9.53
C TYR A 26 -3.19 -3.42 -9.49
N LEU A 27 -4.35 -2.86 -9.16
CA LEU A 27 -4.59 -1.42 -9.13
C LEU A 27 -3.77 -0.72 -8.05
N THR A 28 -3.55 -1.36 -6.90
CA THR A 28 -2.70 -0.84 -5.82
C THR A 28 -1.24 -0.77 -6.26
N GLU A 29 -0.70 -1.85 -6.83
CA GLU A 29 0.69 -1.87 -7.29
C GLU A 29 0.91 -0.99 -8.53
N HIS A 30 -0.11 -0.84 -9.37
CA HIS A 30 -0.09 0.04 -10.54
C HIS A 30 0.05 1.53 -10.17
N GLN A 31 -0.31 1.94 -8.95
CA GLN A 31 -0.12 3.33 -8.50
C GLN A 31 1.36 3.75 -8.53
N PHE A 32 2.28 2.80 -8.47
CA PHE A 32 3.72 3.05 -8.53
C PHE A 32 4.32 2.75 -9.92
N LEU A 33 3.50 2.39 -10.91
CA LEU A 33 3.98 2.14 -12.26
C LEU A 33 4.44 3.43 -12.92
N LEU A 34 5.69 3.48 -13.35
CA LEU A 34 6.24 4.62 -14.05
C LEU A 34 5.43 4.90 -15.33
N PRO A 35 5.16 6.18 -15.65
CA PRO A 35 4.31 6.55 -16.80
C PRO A 35 4.73 5.92 -18.13
N TYR A 36 6.04 5.75 -18.35
CA TYR A 36 6.59 5.12 -19.56
C TYR A 36 6.11 3.68 -19.76
N TYR A 37 5.78 2.96 -18.69
CA TYR A 37 5.33 1.56 -18.73
C TYR A 37 3.82 1.40 -18.63
N HIS A 38 3.03 2.48 -18.61
CA HIS A 38 1.56 2.39 -18.56
C HIS A 38 1.00 1.61 -19.77
N GLY A 39 1.66 1.63 -20.93
CA GLY A 39 1.27 0.79 -22.08
C GLY A 39 1.60 -0.71 -21.96
N GLU A 40 2.39 -1.11 -20.96
CA GLU A 40 2.93 -2.47 -20.82
C GLU A 40 2.16 -3.37 -19.82
N HIS A 41 0.86 -3.14 -19.65
CA HIS A 41 0.00 -3.82 -18.66
C HIS A 41 0.19 -5.34 -18.58
N LYS A 42 0.23 -6.05 -19.71
CA LYS A 42 0.41 -7.52 -19.73
C LYS A 42 1.76 -7.97 -19.17
N LYS A 43 2.83 -7.21 -19.42
CA LYS A 43 4.16 -7.52 -18.87
C LYS A 43 4.19 -7.25 -17.38
N PHE A 44 3.61 -6.12 -16.96
CA PHE A 44 3.49 -5.76 -15.55
C PHE A 44 2.68 -6.80 -14.76
N GLN A 45 1.51 -7.20 -15.26
CA GLN A 45 0.66 -8.21 -14.64
C GLN A 45 1.40 -9.55 -14.45
N LYS A 46 2.11 -10.05 -15.48
CA LYS A 46 2.90 -11.28 -15.36
C LYS A 46 3.98 -11.19 -14.29
N LYS A 47 4.68 -10.06 -14.20
CA LYS A 47 5.68 -9.81 -13.15
C LYS A 47 5.04 -9.77 -11.77
N LEU A 48 3.93 -9.05 -11.63
CA LEU A 48 3.19 -8.95 -10.37
C LEU A 48 2.71 -10.32 -9.87
N VAL A 49 2.09 -11.13 -10.74
CA VAL A 49 1.67 -12.50 -10.39
C VAL A 49 2.86 -13.34 -9.92
N LYS A 50 4.01 -13.24 -10.59
CA LYS A 50 5.23 -13.94 -10.17
C LYS A 50 5.72 -13.45 -8.79
N ARG A 51 5.73 -12.14 -8.55
CA ARG A 51 6.15 -11.55 -7.26
C ARG A 51 5.22 -11.99 -6.12
N VAL A 52 3.91 -11.91 -6.33
CA VAL A 52 2.90 -12.38 -5.37
C VAL A 52 3.05 -13.87 -5.09
N GLY A 53 3.20 -14.69 -6.13
CA GLY A 53 3.39 -16.14 -6.00
C GLY A 53 4.66 -16.49 -5.21
N ASN A 54 5.77 -15.80 -5.48
CA ASN A 54 7.01 -15.97 -4.73
C ASN A 54 6.85 -15.57 -3.25
N HIS A 55 6.17 -14.45 -2.98
CA HIS A 55 5.88 -13.98 -1.62
C HIS A 55 5.05 -15.01 -0.84
N LEU A 56 3.93 -15.46 -1.41
CA LEU A 56 3.06 -16.47 -0.80
C LEU A 56 3.79 -17.79 -0.54
N ASN A 57 4.57 -18.28 -1.51
CA ASN A 57 5.38 -19.47 -1.33
C ASN A 57 6.40 -19.30 -0.20
N SER A 58 6.99 -18.11 -0.05
CA SER A 58 7.92 -17.83 1.03
C SER A 58 7.22 -17.88 2.40
N LEU A 59 6.00 -17.33 2.52
CA LEU A 59 5.22 -17.36 3.76
C LEU A 59 4.85 -18.79 4.15
N VAL A 60 4.41 -19.61 3.19
CA VAL A 60 4.06 -21.02 3.42
C VAL A 60 5.29 -21.83 3.82
N ASN A 61 6.40 -21.71 3.10
CA ASN A 61 7.59 -22.52 3.35
C ASN A 61 8.37 -22.08 4.60
N ASN A 62 8.46 -20.78 4.88
CA ASN A 62 9.14 -20.26 6.07
C ASN A 62 8.34 -20.52 7.36
N SER A 63 7.04 -20.78 7.27
CA SER A 63 6.25 -21.24 8.44
C SER A 63 6.67 -22.64 8.93
N ALA A 64 7.36 -23.43 8.09
CA ALA A 64 7.80 -24.80 8.39
C ALA A 64 9.27 -24.91 8.85
N SER A 65 10.08 -23.85 8.73
CA SER A 65 11.50 -23.84 9.10
C SER A 65 11.77 -22.88 10.25
N LYS A 66 12.37 -23.38 11.34
CA LYS A 66 12.89 -22.56 12.46
C LYS A 66 13.76 -21.41 11.92
N PRO A 67 13.77 -20.23 12.56
CA PRO A 67 14.55 -19.09 12.11
C PRO A 67 16.05 -19.39 12.25
N THR A 68 16.66 -19.92 11.20
CA THR A 68 18.11 -20.06 11.12
C THR A 68 18.69 -18.75 10.63
N GLY A 69 19.22 -17.99 11.57
CA GLY A 69 20.32 -17.04 11.37
C GLY A 69 20.00 -15.82 10.51
N SER A 70 19.82 -14.68 11.18
CA SER A 70 20.19 -13.33 10.72
C SER A 70 20.39 -13.16 9.21
N MET A 71 19.33 -13.30 8.42
CA MET A 71 19.25 -12.50 7.21
C MET A 71 18.97 -11.10 7.70
N THR A 72 19.96 -10.23 7.64
CA THR A 72 19.73 -8.79 7.57
C THR A 72 18.83 -8.56 6.37
N VAL A 73 17.51 -8.66 6.59
CA VAL A 73 16.49 -8.24 5.64
C VAL A 73 16.83 -6.79 5.38
N ASN A 74 17.31 -6.52 4.17
CA ASN A 74 17.72 -5.19 3.78
C ASN A 74 16.45 -4.34 3.88
N VAL A 75 16.34 -3.52 4.93
CA VAL A 75 15.20 -2.65 5.30
C VAL A 75 14.88 -1.61 4.21
N ARG A 76 15.55 -1.67 3.06
CA ARG A 76 15.65 -0.61 2.07
C ARG A 76 14.55 -0.60 1.00
N HIS A 77 13.65 -1.60 0.98
CA HIS A 77 12.61 -1.73 -0.06
C HIS A 77 11.20 -1.98 0.51
N VAL A 78 10.82 -1.21 1.52
CA VAL A 78 9.56 -1.44 2.25
C VAL A 78 8.35 -1.39 1.31
N TRP A 79 8.31 -0.42 0.38
CA TRP A 79 7.11 -0.22 -0.43
C TRP A 79 7.07 -1.10 -1.68
N ARG A 80 8.21 -1.49 -2.23
CA ARG A 80 8.26 -2.36 -3.43
C ARG A 80 7.84 -3.80 -3.14
N ASN A 81 7.98 -4.20 -1.88
CA ASN A 81 7.50 -5.49 -1.43
C ASN A 81 5.99 -5.59 -1.66
N VAL A 82 5.58 -6.76 -2.15
CA VAL A 82 4.17 -7.14 -2.23
C VAL A 82 3.60 -7.12 -0.81
N GLY A 83 2.39 -6.58 -0.67
CA GLY A 83 1.71 -6.54 0.62
C GLY A 83 1.31 -7.93 1.09
N ASP A 84 1.44 -8.17 2.40
CA ASP A 84 0.82 -9.31 3.08
C ASP A 84 -0.70 -9.19 3.06
N ARG A 85 -1.20 -7.94 3.10
CA ARG A 85 -2.62 -7.61 3.03
C ARG A 85 -2.82 -6.46 2.06
N TYR A 86 -3.80 -6.58 1.19
CA TYR A 86 -4.26 -5.49 0.32
C TYR A 86 -5.64 -5.05 0.78
N THR A 87 -5.90 -3.76 0.77
CA THR A 87 -7.18 -3.22 1.23
C THR A 87 -7.59 -2.00 0.44
N LEU A 88 -8.90 -1.86 0.30
CA LEU A 88 -9.56 -0.74 -0.31
C LEU A 88 -10.29 0.04 0.79
N LEU A 89 -10.00 1.33 0.94
CA LEU A 89 -10.75 2.19 1.86
C LEU A 89 -11.68 3.10 1.10
N TYR A 90 -12.89 3.24 1.64
CA TYR A 90 -13.89 4.15 1.15
C TYR A 90 -14.24 5.15 2.24
N LEU A 91 -13.74 6.38 2.08
CA LEU A 91 -13.93 7.49 3.00
C LEU A 91 -14.65 8.63 2.27
N PRO A 92 -15.95 8.46 1.92
CA PRO A 92 -16.67 9.33 1.00
C PRO A 92 -16.85 10.78 1.46
N LEU A 93 -16.75 11.02 2.77
CA LEU A 93 -16.80 12.37 3.32
C LEU A 93 -15.55 13.19 2.95
N TYR A 94 -14.42 12.50 2.69
CA TYR A 94 -13.10 13.11 2.50
C TYR A 94 -12.50 12.83 1.11
N PHE A 95 -12.93 11.77 0.43
CA PHE A 95 -12.40 11.40 -0.87
C PHE A 95 -13.53 10.95 -1.80
N LYS A 96 -13.54 11.49 -3.02
CA LYS A 96 -14.44 11.05 -4.08
C LYS A 96 -14.05 9.70 -4.66
N GLU A 97 -12.76 9.38 -4.57
CA GLU A 97 -12.14 8.17 -5.08
C GLU A 97 -11.86 7.18 -3.95
N LEU A 98 -11.66 5.93 -4.31
CA LEU A 98 -11.22 4.89 -3.39
C LEU A 98 -9.75 5.09 -3.04
N ILE A 99 -9.39 4.72 -1.81
CA ILE A 99 -8.01 4.78 -1.32
C ILE A 99 -7.42 3.38 -1.42
N TRP A 100 -6.32 3.26 -2.15
CA TRP A 100 -5.61 2.01 -2.33
C TRP A 100 -4.61 1.83 -1.20
N CYS A 101 -4.66 0.67 -0.54
CA CYS A 101 -3.80 0.39 0.59
C CYS A 101 -3.17 -1.00 0.51
N LYS A 102 -2.00 -1.13 1.09
CA LYS A 102 -1.38 -2.43 1.38
C LYS A 102 -0.63 -2.40 2.70
N ALA A 103 -0.53 -3.53 3.36
CA ALA A 103 0.32 -3.70 4.53
C ALA A 103 1.48 -4.63 4.19
N THR A 104 2.69 -4.23 4.51
CA THR A 104 3.91 -5.02 4.30
C THR A 104 4.66 -5.07 5.63
N GLY A 105 4.78 -6.26 6.22
CA GLY A 105 5.36 -6.40 7.55
C GLY A 105 4.59 -5.59 8.59
N SER A 106 5.24 -4.61 9.21
CA SER A 106 4.64 -3.75 10.24
C SER A 106 4.17 -2.38 9.74
N ILE A 107 4.17 -2.16 8.41
CA ILE A 107 3.92 -0.83 7.81
C ILE A 107 2.62 -0.87 7.00
N PHE A 108 1.74 0.09 7.27
CA PHE A 108 0.52 0.31 6.49
C PHE A 108 0.73 1.39 5.43
N HIS A 109 0.81 0.98 4.17
CA HIS A 109 0.94 1.86 3.02
C HIS A 109 -0.43 2.34 2.55
N VAL A 110 -0.62 3.66 2.49
CA VAL A 110 -1.88 4.29 2.09
C VAL A 110 -1.63 5.28 0.97
N ILE A 111 -2.22 5.04 -0.20
CA ILE A 111 -2.06 5.88 -1.38
C ILE A 111 -3.23 6.84 -1.44
N ILE A 112 -2.97 8.10 -1.10
CA ILE A 112 -3.98 9.15 -1.07
C ILE A 112 -4.34 9.52 -2.51
N PRO A 113 -5.63 9.46 -2.90
CA PRO A 113 -6.04 9.79 -4.26
C PRO A 113 -5.83 11.27 -4.54
N HIS A 114 -5.75 11.62 -5.82
CA HIS A 114 -5.57 13.02 -6.23
C HIS A 114 -6.85 13.82 -5.96
N THR A 115 -6.76 14.82 -5.08
CA THR A 115 -7.91 15.66 -4.71
C THR A 115 -7.79 17.03 -5.35
N LYS A 116 -8.46 17.24 -6.50
CA LYS A 116 -8.51 18.56 -7.16
C LYS A 116 -9.30 19.60 -6.37
N ASP A 117 -10.23 19.15 -5.54
CA ASP A 117 -11.02 20.00 -4.66
C ASP A 117 -10.33 20.07 -3.30
N HIS A 118 -10.41 21.23 -2.64
CA HIS A 118 -9.80 21.54 -1.33
C HIS A 118 -10.39 20.72 -0.17
N VAL A 119 -10.49 19.39 -0.29
CA VAL A 119 -11.09 18.50 0.71
C VAL A 119 -10.29 18.45 2.01
N ILE A 120 -9.16 19.16 2.06
CA ILE A 120 -8.25 19.13 3.16
C ILE A 120 -8.39 20.30 4.14
N HIS A 121 -9.64 20.66 4.39
CA HIS A 121 -10.00 21.39 5.60
C HIS A 121 -10.20 20.46 6.82
N GLU A 122 -10.29 19.13 6.62
CA GLU A 122 -10.54 18.12 7.67
C GLU A 122 -9.45 17.02 7.66
N HIS A 123 -8.17 17.43 7.60
CA HIS A 123 -7.02 16.52 7.58
C HIS A 123 -6.98 15.52 8.75
N LYS A 124 -7.54 15.91 9.90
CA LYS A 124 -7.34 15.19 11.15
C LYS A 124 -8.20 13.94 11.19
N GLU A 125 -9.44 14.07 10.78
CA GLU A 125 -10.46 13.05 10.94
C GLU A 125 -10.18 11.83 10.06
N TRP A 126 -9.89 12.04 8.78
CA TRP A 126 -9.54 10.91 7.89
C TRP A 126 -8.19 10.29 8.26
N LEU A 127 -7.24 11.08 8.74
CA LEU A 127 -5.93 10.58 9.16
C LEU A 127 -6.04 9.75 10.44
N LEU A 128 -6.85 10.19 11.41
CA LEU A 128 -7.17 9.40 12.61
C LEU A 128 -7.86 8.09 12.24
N ALA A 129 -8.81 8.09 11.31
CA ALA A 129 -9.46 6.86 10.85
C ALA A 129 -8.45 5.86 10.24
N ILE A 130 -7.46 6.36 9.50
CA ILE A 130 -6.37 5.52 8.96
C ILE A 130 -5.47 4.99 10.07
N LEU A 131 -5.09 5.82 11.05
CA LEU A 131 -4.28 5.40 12.19
C LEU A 131 -4.99 4.36 13.05
N GLU A 132 -6.27 4.56 13.34
CA GLU A 132 -7.09 3.60 14.07
C GLU A 132 -7.14 2.25 13.36
N MET A 133 -7.22 2.25 12.03
CA MET A 133 -7.17 1.04 11.23
C MET A 133 -5.81 0.33 11.30
N ALA A 134 -4.71 1.08 11.23
CA ALA A 134 -3.37 0.51 11.41
C ALA A 134 -3.20 -0.10 12.81
N GLY A 135 -3.68 0.58 13.84
CA GLY A 135 -3.71 0.09 15.23
C GLY A 135 -4.56 -1.17 15.39
N TYR A 136 -5.75 -1.21 14.77
CA TYR A 136 -6.60 -2.41 14.74
C TYR A 136 -5.89 -3.63 14.15
N TRP A 137 -5.02 -3.41 13.16
CA TRP A 137 -4.21 -4.46 12.53
C TRP A 137 -2.85 -4.71 13.18
N ASN A 138 -2.57 -4.05 14.31
CA ASN A 138 -1.32 -4.13 15.06
C ASN A 138 -0.09 -3.82 14.18
N LEU A 139 -0.24 -2.81 13.32
CA LEU A 139 0.85 -2.26 12.50
C LEU A 139 1.49 -1.11 13.28
N SER A 140 2.82 -0.99 13.20
CA SER A 140 3.57 -0.01 14.00
C SER A 140 3.72 1.34 13.31
N HIS A 141 3.55 1.38 11.99
CA HIS A 141 3.70 2.62 11.22
C HIS A 141 2.64 2.71 10.13
N VAL A 142 2.25 3.95 9.82
CA VAL A 142 1.49 4.32 8.63
C VAL A 142 2.39 5.13 7.71
N ARG A 143 2.41 4.76 6.44
CA ARG A 143 3.11 5.48 5.38
C ARG A 143 2.10 6.02 4.37
N LEU A 144 1.98 7.34 4.30
CA LEU A 144 1.10 8.05 3.37
C LEU A 144 1.86 8.42 2.10
N TYR A 145 1.27 8.11 0.95
CA TYR A 145 1.77 8.51 -0.36
C TYR A 145 0.88 9.62 -0.91
N LEU A 146 1.42 10.82 -0.97
CA LEU A 146 0.71 12.02 -1.43
C LEU A 146 1.17 12.37 -2.85
N PRO A 147 0.27 12.44 -3.84
CA PRO A 147 0.62 12.83 -5.20
C PRO A 147 1.31 14.20 -5.25
N ARG A 148 2.50 14.28 -5.87
CA ARG A 148 3.33 15.51 -5.91
C ARG A 148 2.69 16.68 -6.65
N ASP A 149 1.75 16.41 -7.53
CA ASP A 149 1.05 17.41 -8.32
C ASP A 149 0.08 18.25 -7.48
N ASP A 150 -0.22 17.84 -6.24
CA ASP A 150 -1.15 18.51 -5.34
C ASP A 150 -0.45 19.33 -4.22
N LEU A 151 0.50 20.19 -4.62
CA LEU A 151 1.41 20.88 -3.69
C LEU A 151 0.70 21.77 -2.64
N THR A 152 -0.38 22.46 -3.01
CA THR A 152 -1.09 23.39 -2.11
C THR A 152 -1.69 22.66 -0.91
N ASN A 153 -2.29 21.52 -1.21
CA ASN A 153 -2.91 20.60 -0.27
C ASN A 153 -1.87 19.90 0.61
N ILE A 154 -0.77 19.46 0.02
CA ILE A 154 0.36 18.88 0.76
C ILE A 154 0.98 19.88 1.72
N GLN A 155 1.20 21.14 1.29
CA GLN A 155 1.73 22.18 2.18
C GLN A 155 0.84 22.42 3.40
N THR A 156 -0.49 22.38 3.20
CA THR A 156 -1.46 22.53 4.29
C THR A 156 -1.42 21.33 5.23
N LEU A 157 -1.33 20.12 4.70
CA LEU A 157 -1.15 18.90 5.49
C LEU A 157 0.14 18.97 6.32
N LEU A 158 1.29 19.25 5.67
CA LEU A 158 2.61 19.33 6.28
C LEU A 158 2.69 20.34 7.44
N LYS A 159 2.07 21.52 7.29
CA LYS A 159 2.00 22.50 8.38
C LYS A 159 1.24 21.98 9.60
N ASN A 160 0.25 21.12 9.36
CA ASN A 160 -0.58 20.56 10.41
C ASN A 160 0.02 19.27 11.00
N LEU A 161 0.89 18.53 10.31
CA LEU A 161 1.35 17.21 10.76
C LEU A 161 2.23 17.18 12.03
N HIS A 162 2.62 18.33 12.57
CA HIS A 162 3.35 18.38 13.84
C HIS A 162 2.62 17.68 15.00
N TRP A 163 1.28 17.63 14.99
CA TRP A 163 0.52 16.97 16.07
C TRP A 163 0.59 15.43 16.04
N ILE A 164 0.96 14.83 14.91
CA ILE A 164 0.97 13.37 14.73
C ILE A 164 2.39 12.78 14.72
N GLY A 165 3.41 13.64 14.81
CA GLY A 165 4.81 13.20 14.78
C GLY A 165 5.26 12.61 13.44
N ALA A 166 4.60 12.99 12.33
CA ALA A 166 4.95 12.44 11.02
C ALA A 166 6.32 12.95 10.52
N ASN A 167 7.11 12.03 9.98
CA ASN A 167 8.41 12.28 9.36
C ASN A 167 8.27 12.27 7.84
N LEU A 168 8.95 13.20 7.18
CA LEU A 168 9.11 13.18 5.73
C LEU A 168 10.19 12.15 5.35
N LEU A 169 9.83 11.18 4.52
CA LEU A 169 10.77 10.18 4.03
C LEU A 169 11.30 10.53 2.64
N PRO A 170 12.59 10.28 2.37
CA PRO A 170 13.10 10.33 1.00
C PRO A 170 12.51 9.18 0.17
N ASN A 171 12.34 9.41 -1.13
CA ASN A 171 12.00 8.34 -2.07
C ASN A 171 13.10 7.28 -2.11
N GLU A 172 12.74 6.02 -2.40
CA GLU A 172 13.71 4.93 -2.42
C GLU A 172 14.71 5.08 -3.58
N ASN A 173 16.01 4.95 -3.28
CA ASN A 173 17.06 5.01 -4.30
C ASN A 173 16.98 3.81 -5.26
N ARG A 174 16.60 4.07 -6.51
CA ARG A 174 16.48 3.05 -7.56
C ARG A 174 17.81 2.38 -7.91
N ASN A 175 18.93 3.09 -7.76
CA ASN A 175 20.25 2.55 -8.08
C ASN A 175 20.78 1.58 -7.02
N GLU A 176 20.20 1.61 -5.82
CA GLU A 176 20.50 0.65 -4.75
C GLU A 176 19.63 -0.62 -4.83
N CYS A 177 18.67 -0.65 -5.77
CA CYS A 177 17.82 -1.81 -6.00
C CYS A 177 18.51 -2.76 -6.99
N ASN A 178 18.58 -4.05 -6.68
CA ASN A 178 19.14 -5.06 -7.59
C ASN A 178 18.50 -4.99 -8.99
N GLU A 179 19.35 -5.02 -10.02
CA GLU A 179 19.05 -4.73 -11.43
C GLU A 179 17.93 -5.57 -12.08
N ASN A 180 17.47 -6.65 -11.43
CA ASN A 180 16.55 -7.61 -12.02
C ASN A 180 15.08 -7.44 -11.64
N ASP A 181 14.71 -6.80 -10.52
CA ASP A 181 13.35 -6.98 -10.00
C ASP A 181 12.34 -5.86 -10.29
N ASP A 182 12.68 -4.57 -10.42
CA ASP A 182 11.62 -3.59 -10.68
C ASP A 182 12.04 -2.20 -11.18
N ILE A 183 12.74 -2.14 -12.30
CA ILE A 183 12.98 -0.86 -13.02
C ILE A 183 11.65 -0.17 -13.39
N THR A 184 10.55 -0.92 -13.42
CA THR A 184 9.21 -0.48 -13.81
C THR A 184 8.47 0.35 -12.76
N LEU A 185 8.81 0.22 -11.47
CA LEU A 185 8.09 0.89 -10.38
C LEU A 185 8.90 2.02 -9.76
N SER A 186 8.22 3.09 -9.36
CA SER A 186 8.80 4.22 -8.64
C SER A 186 7.79 4.89 -7.71
N ASP A 187 8.30 5.41 -6.60
CA ASP A 187 7.60 6.28 -5.66
C ASP A 187 7.89 7.78 -5.92
N GLU A 188 8.71 8.11 -6.92
CA GLU A 188 9.12 9.48 -7.25
C GLU A 188 7.96 10.44 -7.50
N THR A 189 6.79 9.96 -7.91
CA THR A 189 5.57 10.76 -8.10
C THR A 189 4.88 11.15 -6.79
N TYR A 190 5.38 10.66 -5.65
CA TYR A 190 4.78 10.87 -4.35
C TYR A 190 5.73 11.59 -3.38
N ILE A 191 5.12 12.38 -2.50
CA ILE A 191 5.70 12.80 -1.22
C ILE A 191 5.29 11.75 -0.19
N ILE A 192 6.27 11.24 0.56
CA ILE A 192 6.07 10.15 1.49
C ILE A 192 6.16 10.67 2.91
N LEU A 193 5.12 10.40 3.70
CA LEU A 193 5.11 10.67 5.12
C LEU A 193 4.99 9.37 5.89
N GLU A 194 5.65 9.30 7.02
CA GLU A 194 5.56 8.16 7.93
C GLU A 194 5.28 8.62 9.35
N CYS A 195 4.30 8.00 10.00
CA CYS A 195 3.97 8.21 11.40
C CYS A 195 3.91 6.87 12.12
N GLU A 196 4.34 6.88 13.39
CA GLU A 196 4.16 5.76 14.31
C GLU A 196 2.68 5.68 14.73
N CYS A 197 2.20 4.46 14.99
CA CYS A 197 0.84 4.15 15.40
C CYS A 197 0.80 3.60 16.82
#